data_AF-A0A225UUW1-F1
#
_entry.id   AF-A0A225UUW1-F1
#
_cell.length_a   1.000
_cell.length_b   1.000
_cell.length_c   1.000
_cell.angle_alpha   90.00
_cell.angle_beta   90.00
_cell.angle_gamma   90.00
#
_symmetry.space_group_name_H-M   'P 1'
#
loop_
_entity.id
_entity.type
_entity.pdbx_description
1 polymer ?
#
loop_
_entity_poly.entity_id
_entity_poly.type
_entity_poly.pdbx_seq_one_letter_code
_entity_poly.pdbx_strand_id
1 'polypeptide(L)'
;MSTEGEGAFSGLHAEDSGWMCIRPTSIGVMLEVCIQQVPMRFKVTHNQEPATSKFHNMLHECLETDKAEMELLLEKFLLDDVLAGIEW
;
A
#
# COMPACT_ATOMS: atom_id res chain seq x y z
N MET A 1 6.51 7.89 9.14
CA MET A 1 6.29 9.35 9.28
C MET A 1 5.36 9.74 8.17
N SER A 2 4.12 10.16 8.47
CA SER A 2 3.25 10.68 7.42
C SER A 2 3.66 12.12 7.12
N THR A 3 4.14 12.38 5.90
CA THR A 3 4.45 13.73 5.39
C THR A 3 3.20 14.46 4.90
N GLU A 4 2.02 13.83 5.04
CA GLU A 4 0.72 14.38 4.72
C GLU A 4 0.45 15.66 5.50
N GLY A 5 0.01 16.71 4.81
CA GLY A 5 -0.29 18.00 5.45
C GLY A 5 0.92 18.80 5.96
N GLU A 6 2.15 18.33 5.78
CA GLU A 6 3.37 18.98 6.29
C GLU A 6 4.24 19.61 5.17
N GLY A 7 4.85 20.75 5.47
CA GLY A 7 5.84 21.41 4.60
C GLY A 7 5.32 21.66 3.18
N ALA A 8 6.01 21.08 2.19
CA ALA A 8 5.66 21.21 0.78
C ALA A 8 4.33 20.55 0.40
N PHE A 9 3.79 19.67 1.25
CA PHE A 9 2.52 18.97 1.06
C PHE A 9 1.42 19.54 1.98
N SER A 10 1.62 20.72 2.56
CA SER A 10 0.60 21.33 3.42
C SER A 10 -0.72 21.53 2.68
N GLY A 11 -1.80 20.99 3.25
CA GLY A 11 -3.13 20.97 2.64
C GLY A 11 -3.39 19.79 1.69
N LEU A 12 -2.38 18.95 1.39
CA LEU A 12 -2.57 17.71 0.66
C LEU A 12 -2.84 16.57 1.64
N HIS A 13 -3.87 15.80 1.31
CA HIS A 13 -4.35 14.67 2.07
C HIS A 13 -4.59 13.48 1.15
N ALA A 14 -4.63 12.26 1.68
CA ALA A 14 -4.99 11.07 0.91
C ALA A 14 -6.08 10.30 1.65
N GLU A 15 -7.18 9.99 0.96
CA GLU A 15 -8.14 9.01 1.46
C GLU A 15 -7.79 7.67 0.83
N ASP A 16 -7.46 6.72 1.70
CA ASP A 16 -7.11 5.36 1.30
C ASP A 16 -8.27 4.45 1.68
N SER A 17 -8.83 3.78 0.68
CA SER A 17 -9.89 2.80 0.83
C SER A 17 -9.51 1.54 0.08
N GLY A 18 -9.94 0.37 0.55
CA GLY A 18 -9.55 -0.86 -0.11
C GLY A 18 -10.28 -2.08 0.41
N TRP A 19 -10.09 -3.18 -0.31
CA TRP A 19 -10.58 -4.50 0.06
C TRP A 19 -9.51 -5.56 -0.16
N MET A 20 -9.66 -6.64 0.59
CA MET A 20 -8.83 -7.83 0.51
C MET A 20 -9.74 -9.05 0.51
N CYS A 21 -9.43 -10.02 -0.35
CA CYS A 21 -10.07 -11.32 -0.40
C CYS A 21 -9.01 -12.41 -0.32
N ILE A 22 -9.15 -13.32 0.63
CA ILE A 22 -8.29 -14.51 0.76
C ILE A 22 -9.16 -15.72 0.52
N ARG A 23 -8.73 -16.60 -0.38
CA ARG A 23 -9.45 -17.84 -0.68
C ARG A 23 -8.52 -19.01 -0.99
N PRO A 24 -8.87 -20.22 -0.56
CA PRO A 24 -8.18 -21.42 -1.00
C PRO A 24 -8.43 -21.66 -2.49
N THR A 25 -7.48 -22.30 -3.15
CA THR A 25 -7.52 -22.74 -4.55
C THR A 25 -7.04 -24.20 -4.62
N SER A 26 -7.21 -24.84 -5.78
CA SER A 26 -6.74 -26.22 -5.98
C SER A 26 -5.21 -26.38 -5.92
N ILE A 27 -4.46 -25.28 -6.01
CA ILE A 27 -2.98 -25.28 -6.04
C ILE A 27 -2.34 -24.51 -4.88
N GLY A 28 -3.13 -23.97 -3.95
CA GLY A 28 -2.63 -23.13 -2.86
C GLY A 28 -3.64 -22.08 -2.41
N VAL A 29 -3.17 -20.90 -2.02
CA VAL A 29 -4.01 -19.77 -1.58
C VAL A 29 -3.92 -18.65 -2.60
N MET A 30 -5.05 -17.98 -2.85
CA MET A 30 -5.09 -16.75 -3.63
C MET A 30 -5.46 -15.58 -2.71
N LEU A 31 -4.63 -14.53 -2.77
CA LEU A 31 -4.87 -13.24 -2.15
C LEU A 31 -5.13 -12.21 -3.26
N GLU A 32 -6.26 -11.54 -3.17
CA GLU A 32 -6.63 -10.43 -4.05
C GLU A 32 -6.74 -9.17 -3.18
N VAL A 33 -5.95 -8.15 -3.51
CA VAL A 33 -5.92 -6.87 -2.79
C VAL A 33 -6.22 -5.76 -3.79
N CYS A 34 -7.10 -4.84 -3.43
CA CYS A 34 -7.38 -3.65 -4.20
C CYS A 34 -7.40 -2.45 -3.27
N ILE A 35 -6.49 -1.51 -3.50
CA ILE A 35 -6.40 -0.25 -2.77
C ILE A 35 -6.69 0.89 -3.75
N GLN A 36 -7.55 1.80 -3.33
CA GLN A 36 -7.85 3.05 -3.99
C GLN A 36 -7.36 4.18 -3.09
N GLN A 37 -6.40 4.96 -3.59
CA GLN A 37 -5.95 6.19 -2.96
C GLN A 37 -6.52 7.39 -3.70
N VAL A 38 -7.17 8.29 -2.98
CA VAL A 38 -7.77 9.51 -3.51
C VAL A 38 -7.03 10.71 -2.92
N PRO A 39 -6.13 11.36 -3.69
CA PRO A 39 -5.51 12.60 -3.25
C PRO A 39 -6.55 13.70 -3.10
N MET A 40 -6.65 14.26 -1.92
CA MET A 40 -7.52 15.36 -1.56
C MET A 40 -6.71 16.64 -1.32
N ARG A 41 -7.33 17.79 -1.59
CA ARG A 41 -6.75 19.10 -1.32
C ARG A 41 -7.66 19.87 -0.38
N PHE A 42 -7.19 20.15 0.83
CA PHE A 42 -7.85 20.98 1.81
C PHE A 42 -7.15 22.34 1.88
N LYS A 43 -7.94 23.41 1.71
CA LYS A 43 -7.51 24.82 1.55
C LYS A 43 -6.87 25.08 0.19
N VAL A 44 -7.60 25.82 -0.65
CA VAL A 44 -7.18 26.21 -2.00
C VAL A 44 -6.09 27.28 -1.89
N THR A 45 -4.83 26.89 -1.76
CA THR A 45 -3.72 27.81 -2.04
C THR A 45 -3.42 27.75 -3.54
N HIS A 46 -3.42 28.89 -4.20
CA HIS A 46 -3.07 28.99 -5.61
C HIS A 46 -1.62 28.51 -5.82
N ASN A 47 -1.39 27.62 -6.79
CA ASN A 47 -0.09 27.16 -7.32
C ASN A 47 0.68 26.04 -6.58
N GLN A 48 0.05 24.89 -6.31
CA GLN A 48 0.74 23.68 -5.81
C GLN A 48 0.82 22.50 -6.81
N GLU A 49 0.68 22.74 -8.11
CA GLU A 49 0.69 21.66 -9.12
C GLU A 49 1.94 20.75 -9.05
N PRO A 50 3.18 21.28 -8.91
CA PRO A 50 4.37 20.43 -8.76
C PRO A 50 4.38 19.63 -7.46
N ALA A 51 3.81 20.16 -6.38
CA ALA A 51 3.71 19.47 -5.10
C ALA A 51 2.69 18.34 -5.15
N THR A 52 1.59 18.50 -5.90
CA THR A 52 0.58 17.45 -6.04
C THR A 52 1.08 16.25 -6.84
N SER A 53 1.80 16.49 -7.95
CA SER A 53 2.39 15.39 -8.71
C SER A 53 3.40 14.61 -7.87
N LYS A 54 4.25 15.31 -7.09
CA LYS A 54 5.18 14.65 -6.16
C LYS A 54 4.45 13.85 -5.08
N PHE A 55 3.38 14.40 -4.52
CA PHE A 55 2.55 13.72 -3.52
C PHE A 55 1.89 12.46 -4.10
N HIS A 56 1.38 12.53 -5.33
CA HIS A 56 0.81 11.36 -6.01
C HIS A 56 1.86 10.26 -6.25
N ASN A 57 3.06 10.63 -6.73
CA ASN A 57 4.14 9.66 -6.93
C ASN A 57 4.56 9.03 -5.60
N MET A 58 4.64 9.82 -4.52
CA MET A 58 4.96 9.30 -3.19
C MET A 58 3.91 8.28 -2.72
N LEU A 59 2.61 8.59 -2.85
CA LEU A 59 1.54 7.66 -2.47
C LEU A 59 1.63 6.35 -3.26
N HIS A 60 1.89 6.44 -4.56
CA HIS A 60 2.10 5.27 -5.42
C HIS A 60 3.33 4.45 -5.00
N GLU A 61 4.45 5.09 -4.68
CA GLU A 61 5.65 4.41 -4.18
C GLU A 61 5.40 3.71 -2.84
N CYS A 62 4.60 4.30 -1.96
CA CYS A 62 4.16 3.65 -0.72
C CYS A 62 3.34 2.39 -1.01
N LEU A 63 2.37 2.43 -1.93
CA LEU A 63 1.59 1.23 -2.29
C LEU A 63 2.44 0.10 -2.86
N GLU A 64 3.40 0.42 -3.74
CA GLU A 64 4.28 -0.60 -4.31
C GLU A 64 5.23 -1.18 -3.25
N THR A 65 5.66 -0.37 -2.28
CA THR A 65 6.46 -0.83 -1.14
C THR A 65 5.63 -1.78 -0.26
N ASP A 66 4.42 -1.39 0.11
CA ASP A 66 3.52 -2.20 0.93
C ASP A 66 3.19 -3.53 0.25
N LYS A 67 2.93 -3.50 -1.06
CA LYS A 67 2.71 -4.71 -1.87
C LYS A 67 3.92 -5.64 -1.83
N ALA A 68 5.14 -5.12 -2.03
CA ALA A 68 6.34 -5.93 -2.02
C ALA A 68 6.60 -6.55 -0.62
N GLU A 69 6.36 -5.80 0.46
CA GLU A 69 6.45 -6.32 1.82
C GLU A 69 5.41 -7.41 2.09
N MET A 70 4.18 -7.24 1.62
CA MET A 70 3.13 -8.25 1.72
C MET A 70 3.52 -9.54 0.97
N GLU A 71 4.02 -9.44 -0.26
CA GLU A 71 4.48 -10.58 -1.04
C GLU A 71 5.59 -11.35 -0.31
N LEU A 72 6.61 -10.65 0.22
CA LEU A 72 7.71 -11.25 0.98
C LEU A 72 7.23 -11.95 2.26
N LEU A 73 6.29 -11.34 2.99
CA LEU A 73 5.74 -11.94 4.21
C LEU A 73 4.94 -13.20 3.90
N LEU A 74 4.17 -13.20 2.81
CA LEU A 74 3.40 -14.38 2.38
C LEU A 74 4.33 -15.52 1.95
N GLU A 75 5.39 -15.23 1.19
CA GLU A 75 6.40 -16.23 0.83
C GLU A 75 7.06 -16.83 2.06
N LYS A 76 7.43 -15.98 3.03
CA LYS A 76 8.03 -16.44 4.29
C LYS A 76 7.06 -17.34 5.07
N PHE A 77 5.79 -16.97 5.19
CA PHE A 77 4.81 -17.80 5.90
C PHE A 77 4.61 -19.16 5.22
N LEU A 78 4.57 -19.19 3.88
CA LEU A 78 4.50 -20.45 3.14
C LEU A 78 5.73 -21.34 3.38
N LEU A 79 6.92 -20.76 3.47
CA LEU A 79 8.16 -21.50 3.78
C LEU A 79 8.16 -22.02 5.22
N ASP A 80 7.78 -21.20 6.19
CA ASP A 80 7.74 -21.58 7.61
C ASP A 80 6.74 -22.74 7.83
N ASP A 81 5.57 -22.71 7.18
CA ASP A 81 4.57 -23.79 7.22
C ASP A 81 5.13 -25.10 6.63
N VAL A 82 5.85 -25.03 5.50
CA VAL A 82 6.48 -26.21 4.90
C VAL A 82 7.55 -26.80 5.83
N LEU A 83 8.38 -25.95 6.44
CA LEU A 83 9.46 -26.38 7.33
C LEU A 83 8.92 -26.97 8.64
N ALA A 84 7.83 -26.44 9.19
CA ALA A 84 7.15 -27.02 10.36
C ALA A 84 6.57 -28.42 10.07
N GLY A 85 6.24 -28.72 8.82
CA GLY A 85 5.80 -30.06 8.40
C GLY A 85 6.92 -31.10 8.25
N ILE A 86 8.19 -30.69 8.35
CA ILE A 86 9.38 -31.55 8.16
C ILE A 86 10.01 -31.93 9.52
N GLU A 87 9.23 -31.91 10.61
CA GLU A 87 9.71 -32.40 11.91
C GLU A 87 10.18 -33.88 11.83
N TRP A 88 11.42 -34.13 12.28
CA TRP A 88 12.11 -35.43 12.31
C TRP A 88 11.82 -36.21 13.58
#